data_AF-A0A8H2XNJ9-F1
#
_entry.id   AF-A0A8H2XNJ9-F1
#
_cell.length_a   1.000
_cell.length_b   1.000
_cell.length_c   1.000
_cell.angle_alpha   90.00
_cell.angle_beta   90.00
_cell.angle_gamma   90.00
#
_symmetry.space_group_name_H-M   'P 1'
#
loop_
_entity.id
_entity.type
_entity.pdbx_description
1 polymer ?
#
loop_
_entity_poly.entity_id
_entity_poly.type
_entity_poly.pdbx_seq_one_letter_code
_entity_poly.pdbx_strand_id
1 'polypeptide(L)'
;MQPVSHGSGSSDAKPKVSSRKLTLALLSSLKDEHNPITHSKSYFKTEHIVSGSSGHQVNDAGGRSSAYIKSRNARVEHQALERVQDSSVTIFRGLVVYINGYCRGTTDAELKQLVVSGGGKISHSNHGGVTHIVTSMQLSAKKTEQFKNGKSRKPTHIVTPEWIKDCYGAAATLLVLLGRGVAGAVIPETEASNVTVLAGAGDPMRVITLTAPDDSIVANFLSYGATLKNLWVKDKRGKFRDIVLGYDQKSLYESDPSHPFFGGIVGRYANRIKNGTFSIPITKNATGAGAYHIPTNENGGLDTLHGGLSGYDRRNWGPITISKSSVTYHLIDPDGTQGFPGTVQTLVTYTLLKNAKWKIEMFANSTKETPMLLSSHVYWNLEAYQETQSLADHKLQIDSSRVIATDGILIPTGELTDVTDTYFDFRNETKLGDILDKAVGYCGTGCTGLDNAWIYDRSAEKTPAFSLSSSNSGIKMSVITDQPALQVYTCNGIANNGDGKNVTIPRKKAHGGPKKYYPKHSCVVIEQEGWIGGINNPEFEQNQIYGPNRNYTWTATYSFTR
;
A
#
# COMPACT_ATOMS: atom_id res chain seq x y z
N MET A 1 54.21 -78.36 15.38
CA MET A 1 55.10 -77.33 15.96
C MET A 1 54.37 -76.00 15.93
N GLN A 2 54.12 -75.40 17.10
CA GLN A 2 53.91 -73.96 17.26
C GLN A 2 55.28 -73.24 17.30
N PRO A 3 55.39 -71.88 17.23
CA PRO A 3 54.52 -70.85 16.62
C PRO A 3 55.33 -69.75 15.85
N VAL A 4 54.69 -68.57 15.63
CA VAL A 4 55.23 -67.22 15.26
C VAL A 4 55.26 -66.94 13.73
N SER A 5 54.80 -65.82 13.14
CA SER A 5 54.21 -64.52 13.57
C SER A 5 53.45 -63.86 12.41
N HIS A 6 52.59 -62.90 12.76
CA HIS A 6 51.71 -62.05 11.96
C HIS A 6 52.32 -61.24 10.80
N GLY A 7 51.49 -61.01 9.79
CA GLY A 7 51.63 -59.95 8.79
C GLY A 7 50.33 -59.75 7.98
N SER A 8 49.24 -59.34 8.64
CA SER A 8 48.00 -58.97 7.94
C SER A 8 48.11 -57.55 7.37
N GLY A 9 48.01 -57.45 6.04
CA GLY A 9 48.01 -56.19 5.30
C GLY A 9 46.93 -55.23 5.78
N SER A 10 47.35 -54.00 6.05
CA SER A 10 46.51 -52.88 6.44
C SER A 10 45.71 -52.35 5.27
N SER A 11 44.40 -52.27 5.44
CA SER A 11 43.54 -51.35 4.70
C SER A 11 44.01 -49.90 4.90
N ASP A 12 44.18 -49.15 3.82
CA ASP A 12 44.42 -47.69 3.84
C ASP A 12 43.21 -46.95 4.41
N ALA A 13 43.14 -46.89 5.75
CA ALA A 13 42.30 -45.94 6.46
C ALA A 13 43.15 -44.70 6.74
N LYS A 14 42.85 -43.57 6.06
CA LYS A 14 43.41 -42.26 6.42
C LYS A 14 43.26 -42.06 7.94
N PRO A 15 44.34 -41.72 8.67
CA PRO A 15 44.25 -41.62 10.12
C PRO A 15 43.29 -40.50 10.50
N LYS A 16 42.21 -40.85 11.24
CA LYS A 16 41.33 -39.85 11.85
C LYS A 16 42.15 -39.07 12.87
N VAL A 17 42.49 -37.83 12.53
CA VAL A 17 43.11 -36.88 13.45
C VAL A 17 42.14 -36.66 14.60
N SER A 18 42.55 -36.96 15.84
CA SER A 18 41.68 -36.73 16.98
C SER A 18 41.40 -35.24 17.12
N SER A 19 40.16 -34.88 17.48
CA SER A 19 39.71 -33.49 17.66
C SER A 19 40.64 -32.72 18.58
N ARG A 20 41.23 -33.40 19.57
CA ARG A 20 42.22 -32.87 20.50
C ARG A 20 43.54 -32.51 19.81
N LYS A 21 44.02 -33.33 18.89
CA LYS A 21 45.27 -33.08 18.14
C LYS A 21 45.09 -31.92 17.15
N LEU A 22 43.91 -31.83 16.53
CA LEU A 22 43.50 -30.71 15.67
C LEU A 22 43.39 -29.40 16.46
N THR A 23 42.79 -29.44 17.64
CA THR A 23 42.66 -28.27 18.53
C THR A 23 44.02 -27.79 19.03
N LEU A 24 44.90 -28.70 19.43
CA LEU A 24 46.26 -28.35 19.87
C LEU A 24 47.11 -27.77 18.73
N ALA A 25 46.99 -28.30 17.51
CA ALA A 25 47.65 -27.75 16.33
C ALA A 25 47.15 -26.33 16.02
N LEU A 26 45.83 -26.09 16.06
CA LEU A 26 45.19 -24.79 15.87
C LEU A 26 45.61 -23.75 16.93
N LEU A 27 45.73 -24.18 18.19
CA LEU A 27 46.18 -23.30 19.29
C LEU A 27 47.67 -22.97 19.18
N SER A 28 48.48 -23.92 18.70
CA SER A 28 49.92 -23.72 18.52
C SER A 28 50.27 -22.77 17.36
N SER A 29 49.40 -22.67 16.35
CA SER A 29 49.60 -21.77 15.21
C SER A 29 49.08 -20.35 15.44
N LEU A 30 48.52 -20.01 16.62
CA LEU A 30 47.96 -18.68 16.89
C LEU A 30 48.98 -17.54 16.82
N LYS A 31 50.28 -17.83 16.94
CA LYS A 31 51.37 -16.86 16.84
C LYS A 31 51.98 -16.76 15.44
N ASP A 32 51.54 -17.61 14.52
CA ASP A 32 52.02 -17.63 13.13
C ASP A 32 51.25 -16.59 12.30
N GLU A 33 51.98 -15.70 11.64
CA GLU A 33 51.43 -14.60 10.84
C GLU A 33 50.60 -15.07 9.63
N HIS A 34 50.76 -16.32 9.21
CA HIS A 34 49.99 -16.94 8.12
C HIS A 34 48.74 -17.68 8.61
N ASN A 35 48.42 -17.63 9.90
CA ASN A 35 47.24 -18.30 10.45
C ASN A 35 45.93 -17.60 9.96
N PRO A 36 45.06 -18.30 9.22
CA PRO A 36 43.86 -17.72 8.63
C PRO A 36 42.78 -17.37 9.67
N ILE A 37 42.93 -17.77 10.94
CA ILE A 37 42.00 -17.42 12.02
C ILE A 37 42.44 -16.12 12.70
N THR A 38 43.73 -15.94 12.99
CA THR A 38 44.23 -14.75 13.70
C THR A 38 44.61 -13.60 12.77
N HIS A 39 44.94 -13.88 11.51
CA HIS A 39 45.41 -12.88 10.54
C HIS A 39 44.56 -12.80 9.27
N SER A 40 43.34 -13.35 9.29
CA SER A 40 42.36 -13.11 8.23
C SER A 40 42.00 -11.63 8.14
N LYS A 41 42.05 -11.08 6.92
CA LYS A 41 41.58 -9.71 6.58
C LYS A 41 40.05 -9.55 6.68
N SER A 42 39.32 -10.52 7.24
CA SER A 42 37.89 -10.42 7.55
C SER A 42 37.55 -9.26 8.50
N TYR A 43 38.53 -8.75 9.25
CA TYR A 43 38.40 -7.54 10.06
C TYR A 43 37.95 -6.30 9.25
N PHE A 44 38.36 -6.16 7.98
CA PHE A 44 37.86 -5.09 7.09
C PHE A 44 36.48 -5.37 6.48
N LYS A 45 35.89 -6.54 6.76
CA LYS A 45 34.57 -6.98 6.26
C LYS A 45 33.56 -7.26 7.37
N THR A 46 33.91 -6.98 8.64
CA THR A 46 33.04 -7.26 9.80
C THR A 46 33.17 -6.19 10.88
N GLU A 47 32.88 -4.93 10.54
CA GLU A 47 32.33 -4.05 11.56
C GLU A 47 30.87 -4.49 11.81
N HIS A 48 30.56 -4.83 13.06
CA HIS A 48 29.23 -5.20 13.56
C HIS A 48 28.84 -6.69 13.55
N ILE A 49 29.63 -7.56 14.19
CA ILE A 49 29.04 -8.75 14.83
C ILE A 49 29.58 -8.90 16.25
N VAL A 50 28.77 -8.52 17.25
CA VAL A 50 28.72 -9.29 18.48
C VAL A 50 27.61 -10.30 18.28
N SER A 51 28.01 -11.55 18.03
CA SER A 51 27.14 -12.72 18.07
C SER A 51 26.52 -12.78 19.46
N GLY A 52 25.26 -12.35 19.55
CA GLY A 52 24.39 -12.68 20.67
C GLY A 52 23.84 -14.09 20.47
N SER A 53 24.73 -15.08 20.42
CA SER A 53 24.30 -16.46 20.66
C SER A 53 23.73 -16.48 22.07
N SER A 54 22.41 -16.68 22.15
CA SER A 54 21.67 -16.96 23.38
C SER A 54 22.04 -18.34 23.91
N GLY A 55 23.31 -18.56 24.21
CA GLY A 55 23.78 -19.67 25.02
C GLY A 55 23.81 -19.22 26.47
N HIS A 56 23.24 -20.00 27.37
CA HIS A 56 23.50 -19.89 28.80
C HIS A 56 25.01 -19.87 29.05
N GLN A 57 25.61 -18.69 29.22
CA GLN A 57 26.92 -18.57 29.86
C GLN A 57 26.67 -18.33 31.33
N VAL A 58 26.62 -19.45 32.06
CA VAL A 58 26.92 -19.46 33.48
C VAL A 58 28.42 -19.19 33.57
N ASN A 59 28.83 -18.17 34.33
CA ASN A 59 30.24 -18.06 34.74
C ASN A 59 30.58 -19.33 35.55
N ASP A 60 31.75 -19.91 35.36
CA ASP A 60 32.23 -21.10 36.10
C ASP A 60 32.21 -20.93 37.63
N ALA A 61 31.94 -19.72 38.13
CA ALA A 61 31.78 -19.39 39.55
C ALA A 61 30.33 -19.20 40.03
N GLY A 62 29.29 -19.50 39.23
CA GLY A 62 27.91 -19.59 39.73
C GLY A 62 27.26 -18.32 40.32
N GLY A 63 27.82 -17.12 40.07
CA GLY A 63 27.28 -15.86 40.61
C GLY A 63 26.93 -14.81 39.53
N ARG A 64 25.84 -14.06 39.74
CA ARG A 64 25.44 -12.89 38.92
C ARG A 64 26.51 -11.79 39.02
N SER A 65 27.39 -11.68 38.03
CA SER A 65 28.39 -10.61 38.00
C SER A 65 27.77 -9.28 37.54
N SER A 66 27.25 -8.49 38.50
CA SER A 66 26.81 -7.12 38.25
C SER A 66 27.93 -6.27 37.66
N ALA A 67 29.19 -6.59 37.95
CA ALA A 67 30.38 -5.95 37.40
C ALA A 67 30.53 -6.18 35.88
N TYR A 68 30.26 -7.39 35.39
CA TYR A 68 30.25 -7.69 33.95
C TYR A 68 29.13 -6.92 33.25
N ILE A 69 27.92 -6.91 33.82
CA ILE A 69 26.79 -6.17 33.25
C ILE A 69 27.07 -4.66 33.23
N LYS A 70 27.67 -4.12 34.30
CA LYS A 70 28.07 -2.70 34.40
C LYS A 70 29.15 -2.33 33.39
N SER A 71 30.19 -3.17 33.26
CA SER A 71 31.26 -3.03 32.26
C SER A 71 30.73 -3.06 30.84
N ARG A 72 29.84 -4.01 30.53
CA ARG A 72 29.19 -4.14 29.22
C ARG A 72 28.32 -2.93 28.91
N ASN A 73 27.48 -2.50 29.84
CA ASN A 73 26.58 -1.35 29.64
C ASN A 73 27.36 -0.04 29.43
N ALA A 74 28.46 0.17 30.16
CA ALA A 74 29.33 1.34 29.97
C ALA A 74 30.00 1.38 28.58
N ARG A 75 30.44 0.22 28.06
CA ARG A 75 30.98 0.12 26.70
C ARG A 75 29.91 0.40 25.63
N VAL A 76 28.67 -0.04 25.87
CA VAL A 76 27.53 0.24 24.98
C VAL A 76 27.14 1.72 25.00
N GLU A 77 27.17 2.38 26.16
CA GLU A 77 26.92 3.83 26.27
C GLU A 77 27.99 4.68 25.58
N HIS A 78 29.27 4.33 25.74
CA HIS A 78 30.37 5.03 25.06
C HIS A 78 30.22 4.95 23.53
N GLN A 79 29.84 3.78 23.01
CA GLN A 79 29.58 3.58 21.58
C GLN A 79 28.33 4.30 21.06
N ALA A 80 27.38 4.62 21.96
CA ALA A 80 26.19 5.39 21.60
C ALA A 80 26.50 6.90 21.47
N LEU A 81 27.46 7.43 22.24
CA LEU A 81 27.86 8.84 22.18
C LEU A 81 28.66 9.19 20.91
N GLU A 82 29.43 8.25 20.36
CA GLU A 82 30.14 8.43 19.07
C GLU A 82 29.20 8.44 17.85
N ARG A 83 27.93 8.01 17.99
CA ARG A 83 26.98 7.80 16.87
C ARG A 83 25.96 8.92 16.65
N VAL A 84 25.97 10.00 17.42
CA VAL A 84 24.91 11.05 17.38
C VAL A 84 25.31 12.27 16.56
N GLN A 85 26.08 12.10 15.47
CA GLN A 85 26.50 13.26 14.68
C GLN A 85 26.25 13.23 13.18
N ASP A 86 25.39 12.32 12.68
CA ASP A 86 24.63 12.61 11.45
C ASP A 86 23.49 11.59 11.22
N SER A 87 22.26 11.88 11.64
CA SER A 87 21.10 11.31 10.94
C SER A 87 19.90 12.27 11.01
N SER A 88 19.55 12.82 9.85
CA SER A 88 18.36 13.65 9.63
C SER A 88 17.03 12.87 9.81
N VAL A 89 17.10 11.58 10.13
CA VAL A 89 15.95 10.66 10.24
C VAL A 89 15.66 10.36 11.71
N THR A 90 14.52 10.87 12.22
CA THR A 90 14.13 10.70 13.63
C THR A 90 12.82 9.93 13.81
N ILE A 91 12.46 9.04 12.88
CA ILE A 91 11.17 8.31 12.88
C ILE A 91 10.96 7.40 14.11
N PHE A 92 12.04 6.92 14.71
CA PHE A 92 12.04 6.09 15.91
C PHE A 92 12.39 6.87 17.19
N ARG A 93 12.32 8.21 17.15
CA ARG A 93 12.59 9.05 18.33
C ARG A 93 11.69 8.65 19.50
N GLY A 94 12.31 8.29 20.61
CA GLY A 94 11.60 7.86 21.83
C GLY A 94 11.21 6.38 21.86
N LEU A 95 11.48 5.61 20.81
CA LEU A 95 11.33 4.16 20.84
C LEU A 95 12.48 3.52 21.62
N VAL A 96 12.14 2.53 22.45
CA VAL A 96 13.07 1.65 23.14
C VAL A 96 12.69 0.23 22.78
N VAL A 97 13.49 -0.41 21.93
CA VAL A 97 13.16 -1.66 21.25
C VAL A 97 13.94 -2.83 21.86
N TYR A 98 13.25 -3.89 22.26
CA TYR A 98 13.84 -5.16 22.65
C TYR A 98 13.57 -6.21 21.56
N ILE A 99 14.62 -6.87 21.06
CA ILE A 99 14.48 -7.95 20.06
C ILE A 99 14.43 -9.29 20.80
N ASN A 100 13.31 -9.98 20.68
CA ASN A 100 13.02 -11.22 21.39
C ASN A 100 13.29 -12.45 20.52
N GLY A 101 14.54 -12.90 20.54
CA GLY A 101 14.97 -14.14 19.89
C GLY A 101 15.11 -14.00 18.37
N TYR A 102 15.16 -15.16 17.69
CA TYR A 102 15.35 -15.21 16.24
C TYR A 102 14.18 -14.57 15.50
N CYS A 103 14.51 -13.62 14.62
CA CYS A 103 13.57 -12.93 13.75
C CYS A 103 13.72 -13.48 12.32
N ARG A 104 12.71 -14.21 11.83
CA ARG A 104 12.69 -14.77 10.47
C ARG A 104 12.84 -13.64 9.43
N GLY A 105 13.64 -13.86 8.38
CA GLY A 105 13.76 -12.91 7.25
C GLY A 105 14.63 -11.67 7.53
N THR A 106 15.34 -11.63 8.66
CA THR A 106 16.26 -10.55 9.00
C THR A 106 17.31 -11.02 10.00
N THR A 107 18.25 -10.13 10.32
CA THR A 107 19.20 -10.35 11.42
C THR A 107 18.95 -9.34 12.53
N ASP A 108 19.26 -9.73 13.77
CA ASP A 108 19.28 -8.82 14.92
C ASP A 108 20.15 -7.59 14.65
N ALA A 109 21.24 -7.74 13.88
CA ALA A 109 22.15 -6.66 13.55
C ALA A 109 21.48 -5.63 12.62
N GLU A 110 20.80 -6.10 11.57
CA GLU A 110 20.04 -5.26 10.64
C GLU A 110 18.94 -4.48 11.37
N LEU A 111 18.13 -5.14 12.20
CA LEU A 111 17.09 -4.49 12.98
C LEU A 111 17.65 -3.44 13.95
N LYS A 112 18.77 -3.74 14.62
CA LYS A 112 19.43 -2.78 15.52
C LYS A 112 19.92 -1.56 14.76
N GLN A 113 20.51 -1.75 13.59
CA GLN A 113 20.93 -0.65 12.74
C GLN A 113 19.74 0.22 12.33
N LEU A 114 18.66 -0.36 11.82
CA LEU A 114 17.46 0.41 11.41
C LEU A 114 16.85 1.21 12.57
N VAL A 115 16.73 0.61 13.76
CA VAL A 115 16.21 1.29 14.95
C VAL A 115 17.08 2.47 15.35
N VAL A 116 18.41 2.26 15.41
CA VAL A 116 19.35 3.32 15.83
C VAL A 116 19.43 4.42 14.77
N SER A 117 19.52 4.07 13.49
CA SER A 117 19.57 5.03 12.39
C SER A 117 18.30 5.88 12.30
N GLY A 118 17.14 5.34 12.70
CA GLY A 118 15.89 6.10 12.80
C GLY A 118 15.76 6.93 14.09
N GLY A 119 16.78 6.98 14.95
CA GLY A 119 16.79 7.76 16.19
C GLY A 119 16.17 7.04 17.41
N GLY A 120 15.96 5.73 17.33
CA GLY A 120 15.49 4.88 18.43
C GLY A 120 16.62 4.28 19.26
N LYS A 121 16.26 3.63 20.38
CA LYS A 121 17.21 2.95 21.29
C LYS A 121 16.96 1.46 21.34
N ILE A 122 18.03 0.68 21.46
CA ILE A 122 17.95 -0.77 21.68
C ILE A 122 18.06 -1.08 23.18
N SER A 123 17.13 -1.88 23.68
CA SER A 123 17.20 -2.47 25.01
C SER A 123 17.72 -3.91 24.92
N HIS A 124 18.55 -4.29 25.90
CA HIS A 124 19.05 -5.65 26.06
C HIS A 124 18.21 -6.50 27.02
N SER A 125 17.13 -5.94 27.55
CA SER A 125 16.18 -6.66 28.39
C SER A 125 14.75 -6.27 28.01
N ASN A 126 13.80 -7.15 28.30
CA ASN A 126 12.36 -6.91 28.15
C ASN A 126 11.77 -6.02 29.28
N HIS A 127 12.62 -5.35 30.06
CA HIS A 127 12.24 -4.52 31.20
C HIS A 127 12.90 -3.14 31.09
N GLY A 128 12.44 -2.16 31.88
CA GLY A 128 13.06 -0.84 31.96
C GLY A 128 12.66 0.12 30.84
N GLY A 129 11.35 0.36 30.66
CA GLY A 129 10.85 1.39 29.74
C GLY A 129 10.85 1.00 28.26
N VAL A 130 10.94 -0.30 27.95
CA VAL A 130 10.76 -0.84 26.60
C VAL A 130 9.38 -0.45 26.06
N THR A 131 9.37 0.17 24.90
CA THR A 131 8.12 0.55 24.20
C THR A 131 7.72 -0.48 23.16
N HIS A 132 8.67 -1.20 22.56
CA HIS A 132 8.40 -2.20 21.52
C HIS A 132 9.22 -3.48 21.74
N ILE A 133 8.57 -4.63 21.60
CA ILE A 133 9.19 -5.95 21.57
C ILE A 133 9.04 -6.53 20.17
N VAL A 134 10.15 -6.86 19.53
CA VAL A 134 10.19 -7.39 18.17
C VAL A 134 10.31 -8.90 18.21
N THR A 135 9.43 -9.62 17.53
CA THR A 135 9.47 -11.08 17.46
C THR A 135 8.77 -11.57 16.19
N SER A 136 9.34 -12.58 15.53
CA SER A 136 8.64 -13.34 14.49
C SER A 136 7.98 -14.63 15.04
N MET A 137 8.15 -14.91 16.34
CA MET A 137 7.60 -16.09 16.99
C MET A 137 6.20 -15.83 17.53
N GLN A 138 5.30 -16.80 17.37
CA GLN A 138 4.01 -16.79 18.05
C GLN A 138 4.22 -16.89 19.56
N LEU A 139 3.68 -15.93 20.31
CA LEU A 139 3.77 -15.90 21.76
C LEU A 139 2.52 -16.52 22.38
N SER A 140 2.69 -17.34 23.42
CA SER A 140 1.57 -17.80 24.25
C SER A 140 0.83 -16.62 24.89
N ALA A 141 -0.48 -16.74 25.15
CA ALA A 141 -1.28 -15.70 25.81
C ALA A 141 -0.63 -15.19 27.11
N LYS A 142 -0.12 -16.10 27.95
CA LYS A 142 0.60 -15.77 29.19
C LYS A 142 1.84 -14.90 28.96
N LYS A 143 2.64 -15.22 27.95
CA LYS A 143 3.86 -14.46 27.60
C LYS A 143 3.53 -13.11 26.97
N THR A 144 2.47 -13.05 26.17
CA THR A 144 1.91 -11.81 25.62
C THR A 144 1.43 -10.87 26.73
N GLU A 145 0.68 -11.39 27.71
CA GLU A 145 0.26 -10.61 28.89
C GLU A 145 1.45 -10.16 29.72
N GLN A 146 2.44 -11.03 29.95
CA GLN A 146 3.64 -10.67 30.70
C GLN A 146 4.42 -9.52 30.04
N PHE A 147 4.45 -9.48 28.70
CA PHE A 147 5.08 -8.40 27.95
C PHE A 147 4.25 -7.12 27.93
N LYS A 148 2.91 -7.21 27.81
CA LYS A 148 2.01 -6.06 27.79
C LYS A 148 1.82 -5.42 29.18
N ASN A 149 1.79 -6.23 30.24
CA ASN A 149 1.48 -5.85 31.62
C ASN A 149 2.71 -5.93 32.54
N GLY A 150 3.92 -5.96 31.97
CA GLY A 150 5.16 -5.91 32.76
C GLY A 150 5.24 -4.64 33.62
N LYS A 151 6.20 -4.56 34.55
CA LYS A 151 6.38 -3.42 35.50
C LYS A 151 6.69 -2.04 34.86
N SER A 152 6.43 -1.87 33.56
CA SER A 152 6.57 -0.60 32.83
C SER A 152 5.35 0.29 33.07
N ARG A 153 5.58 1.59 33.32
CA ARG A 153 4.52 2.62 33.37
C ARG A 153 3.97 2.98 31.98
N LYS A 154 4.58 2.50 30.89
CA LYS A 154 4.17 2.77 29.50
C LYS A 154 3.72 1.48 28.81
N PRO A 155 2.67 1.53 27.97
CA PRO A 155 2.24 0.37 27.19
C PRO A 155 3.37 -0.11 26.28
N THR A 156 3.55 -1.43 26.22
CA THR A 156 4.56 -2.08 25.37
C THR A 156 3.86 -2.76 24.19
N HIS A 157 4.28 -2.44 22.98
CA HIS A 157 3.78 -3.02 21.74
C HIS A 157 4.60 -4.25 21.34
N ILE A 158 3.95 -5.27 20.79
CA ILE A 158 4.63 -6.44 20.22
C ILE A 158 4.49 -6.32 18.71
N VAL A 159 5.61 -6.26 18.00
CA VAL A 159 5.66 -6.00 16.55
C VAL A 159 6.53 -7.04 15.85
N THR A 160 6.34 -7.19 14.54
CA THR A 160 7.17 -8.08 13.73
C THR A 160 8.43 -7.34 13.24
N PRO A 161 9.46 -8.06 12.78
CA PRO A 161 10.64 -7.45 12.17
C PRO A 161 10.33 -6.55 10.96
N GLU A 162 9.35 -6.96 10.16
CA GLU A 162 8.89 -6.24 8.97
C GLU A 162 8.41 -4.84 9.34
N TRP A 163 7.71 -4.68 10.47
CA TRP A 163 7.26 -3.38 10.96
C TRP A 163 8.42 -2.37 11.08
N ILE A 164 9.60 -2.77 11.57
CA ILE A 164 10.77 -1.88 11.68
C ILE A 164 11.31 -1.54 10.29
N LYS A 165 11.44 -2.54 9.42
CA LYS A 165 11.94 -2.36 8.05
C LYS A 165 11.04 -1.44 7.25
N ASP A 166 9.73 -1.64 7.36
CA ASP A 166 8.68 -0.90 6.67
C ASP A 166 8.66 0.56 7.11
N CYS A 167 8.71 0.82 8.43
CA CYS A 167 8.78 2.17 8.96
C CYS A 167 10.04 2.91 8.47
N TYR A 168 11.19 2.25 8.54
CA TYR A 168 12.45 2.87 8.13
C TYR A 168 12.50 3.10 6.62
N GLY A 169 12.02 2.14 5.82
CA GLY A 169 11.90 2.25 4.38
C GLY A 169 10.98 3.40 3.96
N ALA A 170 9.79 3.51 4.57
CA ALA A 170 8.86 4.61 4.29
C ALA A 170 9.47 5.98 4.63
N ALA A 171 10.17 6.11 5.75
CA ALA A 171 10.86 7.35 6.13
C ALA A 171 11.99 7.71 5.16
N ALA A 172 12.82 6.75 4.79
CA ALA A 172 13.91 6.97 3.85
C ALA A 172 13.37 7.40 2.47
N THR A 173 12.29 6.76 2.00
CA THR A 173 11.60 7.15 0.76
C THR A 173 10.99 8.54 0.87
N LEU A 174 10.34 8.88 1.99
CA LEU A 174 9.81 10.23 2.23
C LEU A 174 10.92 11.30 2.23
N LEU A 175 12.07 11.04 2.87
CA LEU A 175 13.21 11.96 2.86
C LEU A 175 13.85 12.11 1.47
N VAL A 176 13.94 11.04 0.68
CA VAL A 176 14.42 11.11 -0.71
C VAL A 176 13.44 11.91 -1.57
N LEU A 177 12.13 11.77 -1.36
CA LEU A 177 11.10 12.55 -2.05
C LEU A 177 11.13 14.04 -1.63
N LEU A 178 11.37 14.32 -0.35
CA LEU A 178 11.56 15.68 0.18
C LEU A 178 12.85 16.33 -0.34
N GLY A 179 13.97 15.61 -0.35
CA GLY A 179 15.28 16.11 -0.80
C GLY A 179 15.41 16.29 -2.32
N ARG A 180 14.60 15.60 -3.13
CA ARG A 180 14.58 15.76 -4.60
C ARG A 180 13.60 16.83 -5.10
N GLY A 181 12.96 17.59 -4.21
CA GLY A 181 11.96 18.58 -4.59
C GLY A 181 10.67 17.98 -5.19
N VAL A 182 10.53 16.65 -5.22
CA VAL A 182 9.31 15.95 -5.67
C VAL A 182 8.20 16.15 -4.63
N ALA A 183 8.55 16.28 -3.36
CA ALA A 183 7.62 16.67 -2.32
C ALA A 183 7.31 18.19 -2.27
N GLY A 184 7.94 19.02 -3.11
CA GLY A 184 7.58 20.44 -3.24
C GLY A 184 6.14 20.66 -3.71
N ALA A 185 5.50 19.62 -4.26
CA ALA A 185 4.07 19.57 -4.55
C ALA A 185 3.21 18.91 -3.45
N VAL A 186 3.83 18.26 -2.45
CA VAL A 186 3.20 17.31 -1.50
C VAL A 186 3.10 17.86 -0.07
N ILE A 187 3.85 18.89 0.32
CA ILE A 187 3.66 19.56 1.61
C ILE A 187 3.74 21.08 1.41
N PRO A 188 2.65 21.85 1.63
CA PRO A 188 2.74 23.30 1.69
C PRO A 188 3.72 23.71 2.81
N GLU A 189 4.70 24.53 2.47
CA GLU A 189 5.77 25.06 3.35
C GLU A 189 5.27 25.71 4.66
N THR A 190 3.96 25.98 4.76
CA THR A 190 3.31 26.66 5.87
C THR A 190 2.72 25.74 6.95
N GLU A 191 2.67 24.42 6.77
CA GLU A 191 2.11 23.47 7.76
C GLU A 191 3.14 22.56 8.45
N ALA A 192 4.43 22.69 8.14
CA ALA A 192 5.50 21.82 8.65
C ALA A 192 5.59 21.76 10.20
N SER A 193 5.04 22.74 10.91
CA SER A 193 5.08 22.82 12.38
C SER A 193 4.08 21.91 13.10
N ASN A 194 3.07 21.34 12.43
CA ASN A 194 2.00 20.53 13.04
C ASN A 194 1.83 19.12 12.44
N VAL A 195 2.80 18.63 11.66
CA VAL A 195 2.74 17.30 11.04
C VAL A 195 3.04 16.21 12.07
N THR A 196 2.09 15.31 12.31
CA THR A 196 2.35 14.10 13.10
C THR A 196 2.90 13.00 12.21
N VAL A 197 4.13 12.54 12.48
CA VAL A 197 4.69 11.35 11.82
C VAL A 197 4.34 10.11 12.62
N LEU A 198 3.79 9.09 11.95
CA LEU A 198 3.39 7.83 12.58
C LEU A 198 4.22 6.67 12.01
N ALA A 199 4.59 5.73 12.87
CA ALA A 199 5.33 4.53 12.51
C ALA A 199 4.38 3.32 12.38
N GLY A 200 4.39 2.70 11.21
CA GLY A 200 3.75 1.41 10.91
C GLY A 200 2.37 1.52 10.26
N ALA A 201 1.80 0.37 9.89
CA ALA A 201 0.49 0.30 9.22
C ALA A 201 -0.67 0.88 10.07
N GLY A 202 -0.48 1.06 11.39
CA GLY A 202 -1.50 1.65 12.27
C GLY A 202 -2.76 0.78 12.41
N ASP A 203 -3.80 1.34 13.05
CA ASP A 203 -5.12 0.72 13.12
C ASP A 203 -5.82 0.83 11.74
N PRO A 204 -6.15 -0.29 11.05
CA PRO A 204 -6.84 -0.25 9.75
C PRO A 204 -8.19 0.46 9.84
N MET A 205 -8.80 0.48 11.02
CA MET A 205 -10.09 1.11 11.27
C MET A 205 -9.95 2.55 11.75
N ARG A 206 -8.77 3.15 11.64
CA ARG A 206 -8.56 4.57 11.96
C ARG A 206 -9.19 5.45 10.91
N VAL A 207 -10.04 6.37 11.37
CA VAL A 207 -10.64 7.42 10.55
C VAL A 207 -9.90 8.73 10.82
N ILE A 208 -9.49 9.41 9.76
CA ILE A 208 -8.82 10.72 9.77
C ILE A 208 -9.76 11.73 9.11
N THR A 209 -10.08 12.80 9.84
CA THR A 209 -10.92 13.89 9.34
C THR A 209 -10.04 15.02 8.85
N LEU A 210 -10.22 15.43 7.60
CA LEU A 210 -9.60 16.61 7.04
C LEU A 210 -10.62 17.73 6.87
N THR A 211 -10.17 18.97 7.01
CA THR A 211 -10.97 20.18 6.73
C THR A 211 -10.11 21.15 5.94
N ALA A 212 -10.66 21.71 4.86
CA ALA A 212 -9.98 22.73 4.07
C ALA A 212 -9.64 23.97 4.93
N PRO A 213 -8.59 24.74 4.61
CA PRO A 213 -8.21 25.93 5.38
C PRO A 213 -9.29 27.00 5.53
N ASP A 214 -10.28 27.04 4.63
CA ASP A 214 -11.42 27.97 4.62
C ASP A 214 -12.76 27.28 4.97
N ASP A 215 -12.70 26.06 5.51
CA ASP A 215 -13.85 25.24 5.89
C ASP A 215 -14.87 25.03 4.74
N SER A 216 -14.41 25.09 3.49
CA SER A 216 -15.25 24.96 2.29
C SER A 216 -15.64 23.51 1.97
N ILE A 217 -14.84 22.53 2.41
CA ILE A 217 -15.01 21.09 2.22
C ILE A 217 -14.45 20.33 3.43
N VAL A 218 -15.09 19.23 3.80
CA VAL A 218 -14.68 18.33 4.89
C VAL A 218 -14.70 16.89 4.38
N ALA A 219 -13.70 16.09 4.73
CA ALA A 219 -13.61 14.70 4.30
C ALA A 219 -13.18 13.78 5.43
N ASN A 220 -13.63 12.53 5.38
CA ASN A 220 -13.17 11.47 6.27
C ASN A 220 -12.47 10.39 5.46
N PHE A 221 -11.25 10.04 5.85
CA PHE A 221 -10.46 8.97 5.24
C PHE A 221 -10.27 7.82 6.21
N LEU A 222 -10.41 6.58 5.74
CA LEU A 222 -10.16 5.35 6.50
C LEU A 222 -8.79 4.79 6.11
N SER A 223 -8.02 4.26 7.07
CA SER A 223 -6.69 3.69 6.79
C SER A 223 -6.76 2.40 5.96
N TYR A 224 -7.77 1.56 6.18
CA TYR A 224 -8.08 0.44 5.29
C TYR A 224 -8.44 0.96 3.89
N GLY A 225 -7.71 0.48 2.88
CA GLY A 225 -7.83 0.90 1.48
C GLY A 225 -7.42 2.35 1.20
N ALA A 226 -6.89 3.07 2.19
CA ALA A 226 -6.75 4.53 2.17
C ALA A 226 -8.07 5.25 1.78
N THR A 227 -9.21 4.64 2.12
CA THR A 227 -10.52 4.93 1.56
C THR A 227 -11.06 6.33 1.88
N LEU A 228 -11.59 7.02 0.87
CA LEU A 228 -12.50 8.16 1.07
C LEU A 228 -13.87 7.66 1.56
N LYS A 229 -14.15 7.86 2.85
CA LYS A 229 -15.37 7.39 3.52
C LYS A 229 -16.54 8.38 3.39
N ASN A 230 -16.26 9.67 3.50
CA ASN A 230 -17.23 10.75 3.43
C ASN A 230 -16.60 11.98 2.75
N LEU A 231 -17.37 12.71 1.97
CA LEU A 231 -16.95 13.97 1.38
C LEU A 231 -18.11 14.97 1.41
N TRP A 232 -17.98 15.95 2.29
CA TRP A 232 -19.01 16.94 2.55
C TRP A 232 -18.72 18.21 1.77
N VAL A 233 -19.57 18.50 0.79
CA VAL A 233 -19.55 19.75 0.02
C VAL A 233 -20.85 20.51 0.19
N LYS A 234 -20.81 21.83 0.09
CA LYS A 234 -22.02 22.66 0.19
C LYS A 234 -22.79 22.61 -1.13
N ASP A 235 -24.12 22.60 -1.04
CA ASP A 235 -25.05 22.72 -2.18
C ASP A 235 -25.37 24.19 -2.51
N LYS A 236 -26.19 24.44 -3.55
CA LYS A 236 -26.61 25.81 -3.94
C LYS A 236 -27.34 26.59 -2.84
N ARG A 237 -27.81 25.93 -1.78
CA ARG A 237 -28.43 26.54 -0.59
C ARG A 237 -27.44 26.70 0.57
N GLY A 238 -26.16 26.41 0.36
CA GLY A 238 -25.10 26.49 1.36
C GLY A 238 -25.06 25.34 2.37
N LYS A 239 -25.88 24.29 2.20
CA LYS A 239 -25.94 23.15 3.12
C LYS A 239 -24.94 22.07 2.72
N PHE A 240 -24.21 21.52 3.70
CA PHE A 240 -23.30 20.40 3.46
C PHE A 240 -24.07 19.12 3.13
N ARG A 241 -23.56 18.40 2.12
CA ARG A 241 -24.05 17.10 1.66
C ARG A 241 -22.88 16.16 1.49
N ASP A 242 -23.04 14.93 1.97
CA ASP A 242 -22.10 13.85 1.71
C ASP A 242 -22.38 13.29 0.31
N ILE A 243 -21.49 13.55 -0.64
CA ILE A 243 -21.73 13.26 -2.07
C ILE A 243 -21.09 11.94 -2.53
N VAL A 244 -20.53 11.16 -1.61
CA VAL A 244 -19.90 9.86 -1.90
C VAL A 244 -20.61 8.73 -1.18
N LEU A 245 -20.74 7.56 -1.79
CA LEU A 245 -21.30 6.38 -1.13
C LEU A 245 -20.26 5.70 -0.23
N GLY A 246 -20.72 4.77 0.61
CA GLY A 246 -19.86 4.03 1.54
C GLY A 246 -20.64 3.48 2.71
N TYR A 247 -19.94 3.14 3.80
CA TYR A 247 -20.55 2.65 5.03
C TYR A 247 -20.38 3.63 6.19
N ASP A 248 -21.40 3.73 7.05
CA ASP A 248 -21.24 4.38 8.35
C ASP A 248 -20.42 3.51 9.30
N GLN A 249 -20.68 2.20 9.29
CA GLN A 249 -19.96 1.22 10.10
C GLN A 249 -18.65 0.84 9.41
N LYS A 250 -17.53 1.34 9.95
CA LYS A 250 -16.19 1.14 9.40
C LYS A 250 -15.79 -0.33 9.18
N SER A 251 -16.25 -1.26 10.03
CA SER A 251 -15.92 -2.68 9.89
C SER A 251 -16.48 -3.31 8.61
N LEU A 252 -17.54 -2.74 8.02
CA LEU A 252 -18.12 -3.25 6.78
C LEU A 252 -17.19 -3.08 5.58
N TYR A 253 -16.25 -2.12 5.60
CA TYR A 253 -15.24 -2.00 4.54
C TYR A 253 -14.36 -3.25 4.43
N GLU A 254 -14.11 -3.95 5.54
CA GLU A 254 -13.37 -5.20 5.57
C GLU A 254 -14.29 -6.43 5.47
N SER A 255 -15.41 -6.42 6.21
CA SER A 255 -16.22 -7.62 6.42
C SER A 255 -17.33 -7.83 5.39
N ASP A 256 -17.68 -6.83 4.58
CA ASP A 256 -18.73 -7.00 3.57
C ASP A 256 -18.25 -7.97 2.49
N PRO A 257 -18.89 -9.15 2.33
CA PRO A 257 -18.47 -10.12 1.32
C PRO A 257 -18.64 -9.60 -0.10
N SER A 258 -19.54 -8.63 -0.34
CA SER A 258 -19.68 -7.99 -1.66
C SER A 258 -18.49 -7.10 -1.99
N HIS A 259 -17.91 -6.45 -0.98
CA HIS A 259 -16.81 -5.49 -1.07
C HIS A 259 -16.82 -4.69 -2.39
N PRO A 260 -17.73 -3.73 -2.54
CA PRO A 260 -17.91 -2.98 -3.77
C PRO A 260 -16.84 -1.88 -3.94
N PHE A 261 -15.64 -2.04 -3.38
CA PHE A 261 -14.52 -1.11 -3.56
C PHE A 261 -14.79 0.35 -3.13
N PHE A 262 -15.77 0.62 -2.26
CA PHE A 262 -16.21 1.99 -1.94
C PHE A 262 -15.05 2.93 -1.55
N GLY A 263 -14.68 3.83 -2.46
CA GLY A 263 -13.75 4.94 -2.22
C GLY A 263 -12.30 4.53 -1.92
N GLY A 264 -11.94 3.26 -2.04
CA GLY A 264 -10.59 2.76 -1.83
C GLY A 264 -9.65 3.04 -3.01
N ILE A 265 -8.35 2.94 -2.75
CA ILE A 265 -7.36 2.88 -3.82
C ILE A 265 -7.31 1.46 -4.39
N VAL A 266 -7.62 1.31 -5.66
CA VAL A 266 -7.54 0.02 -6.37
C VAL A 266 -6.16 -0.16 -7.00
N GLY A 267 -5.61 -1.36 -6.90
CA GLY A 267 -4.23 -1.67 -7.30
C GLY A 267 -3.78 -3.06 -6.85
N ARG A 268 -2.59 -3.55 -7.21
CA ARG A 268 -1.50 -2.86 -7.93
C ARG A 268 -1.83 -2.52 -9.39
N TYR A 269 -2.83 -3.19 -9.95
CA TYR A 269 -3.36 -2.92 -11.28
C TYR A 269 -4.89 -2.83 -11.21
N ALA A 270 -5.45 -1.64 -11.40
CA ALA A 270 -6.88 -1.42 -11.44
C ALA A 270 -7.49 -1.98 -12.74
N ASN A 271 -8.82 -2.15 -12.73
CA ASN A 271 -9.57 -2.81 -13.79
C ASN A 271 -9.09 -4.26 -14.01
N ARG A 272 -9.35 -4.81 -15.20
CA ARG A 272 -9.21 -6.24 -15.50
C ARG A 272 -7.87 -6.60 -16.13
N ILE A 273 -7.34 -7.76 -15.75
CA ILE A 273 -6.25 -8.46 -16.41
C ILE A 273 -6.80 -9.76 -17.01
N LYS A 274 -6.71 -9.88 -18.34
CA LYS A 274 -7.24 -11.03 -19.07
C LYS A 274 -6.57 -12.33 -18.61
N ASN A 275 -7.37 -13.34 -18.29
CA ASN A 275 -6.93 -14.65 -17.80
C ASN A 275 -6.10 -14.59 -16.51
N GLY A 276 -6.06 -13.44 -15.81
CA GLY A 276 -5.13 -13.22 -14.71
C GLY A 276 -3.66 -13.38 -15.13
N THR A 277 -3.31 -13.02 -16.37
CA THR A 277 -1.95 -13.18 -16.88
C THR A 277 -1.44 -11.95 -17.60
N PHE A 278 -0.15 -11.67 -17.47
CA PHE A 278 0.56 -10.68 -18.27
C PHE A 278 2.01 -11.14 -18.47
N SER A 279 2.74 -10.48 -19.36
CA SER A 279 4.17 -10.74 -19.56
C SER A 279 4.99 -9.47 -19.48
N ILE A 280 6.28 -9.64 -19.13
CA ILE A 280 7.30 -8.60 -19.26
C ILE A 280 8.39 -9.17 -20.18
N PRO A 281 8.62 -8.61 -21.38
CA PRO A 281 7.93 -7.46 -21.99
C PRO A 281 6.44 -7.72 -22.30
N ILE A 282 5.65 -6.65 -22.50
CA ILE A 282 4.21 -6.73 -22.78
C ILE A 282 3.97 -7.50 -24.08
N THR A 283 3.06 -8.48 -24.03
CA THR A 283 2.61 -9.23 -25.20
C THR A 283 1.10 -9.47 -25.12
N LYS A 284 0.46 -9.72 -26.26
CA LYS A 284 -0.96 -10.09 -26.34
C LYS A 284 -1.24 -11.43 -25.63
N ASN A 285 -0.29 -12.36 -25.72
CA ASN A 285 -0.41 -13.72 -25.17
C ASN A 285 0.76 -14.00 -24.21
N ALA A 286 0.52 -13.79 -22.92
CA ALA A 286 1.51 -14.03 -21.87
C ALA A 286 1.84 -15.52 -21.74
N THR A 287 2.90 -15.97 -22.41
CA THR A 287 3.39 -17.36 -22.38
C THR A 287 4.91 -17.40 -22.22
N GLY A 288 5.44 -18.49 -21.66
CA GLY A 288 6.88 -18.73 -21.56
C GLY A 288 7.58 -17.99 -20.39
N ALA A 289 8.89 -17.79 -20.52
CA ALA A 289 9.80 -17.41 -19.43
C ALA A 289 9.66 -15.98 -18.87
N GLY A 290 8.67 -15.20 -19.34
CA GLY A 290 8.35 -13.87 -18.85
C GLY A 290 6.88 -13.67 -18.48
N ALA A 291 6.10 -14.76 -18.44
CA ALA A 291 4.69 -14.74 -18.08
C ALA A 291 4.51 -14.78 -16.55
N TYR A 292 3.56 -14.01 -16.06
CA TYR A 292 3.16 -13.93 -14.67
C TYR A 292 1.68 -14.29 -14.52
N HIS A 293 1.33 -14.86 -13.37
CA HIS A 293 -0.02 -15.27 -13.03
C HIS A 293 -0.49 -14.52 -11.79
N ILE A 294 -1.65 -13.89 -11.90
CA ILE A 294 -2.34 -13.16 -10.85
C ILE A 294 -3.64 -13.90 -10.52
N PRO A 295 -4.01 -14.06 -9.24
CA PRO A 295 -5.25 -14.71 -8.86
C PRO A 295 -6.45 -14.09 -9.56
N THR A 296 -7.28 -14.91 -10.18
CA THR A 296 -8.55 -14.49 -10.77
C THR A 296 -9.61 -14.40 -9.67
N ASN A 297 -10.49 -13.40 -9.78
CA ASN A 297 -11.48 -13.06 -8.76
C ASN A 297 -12.81 -12.55 -9.35
N GLU A 298 -12.96 -12.57 -10.69
CA GLU A 298 -14.19 -12.19 -11.38
C GLU A 298 -14.54 -13.20 -12.50
N ASN A 299 -15.78 -13.12 -13.01
CA ASN A 299 -16.30 -13.85 -14.18
C ASN A 299 -16.01 -15.36 -14.17
N GLY A 300 -16.18 -16.01 -13.02
CA GLY A 300 -15.93 -17.45 -12.88
C GLY A 300 -14.46 -17.84 -12.98
N GLY A 301 -13.55 -16.91 -12.71
CA GLY A 301 -12.11 -17.13 -12.73
C GLY A 301 -11.46 -16.85 -14.08
N LEU A 302 -12.15 -16.15 -14.99
CA LEU A 302 -11.63 -15.80 -16.31
C LEU A 302 -10.71 -14.57 -16.30
N ASP A 303 -10.73 -13.78 -15.22
CA ASP A 303 -9.93 -12.57 -15.13
C ASP A 303 -9.66 -12.13 -13.68
N THR A 304 -8.64 -11.29 -13.55
CA THR A 304 -8.30 -10.58 -12.32
C THR A 304 -8.85 -9.17 -12.40
N LEU A 305 -9.66 -8.78 -11.44
CA LEU A 305 -10.15 -7.42 -11.23
C LEU A 305 -9.41 -6.76 -10.05
N HIS A 306 -9.00 -5.49 -10.25
CA HIS A 306 -8.46 -4.58 -9.23
C HIS A 306 -7.33 -5.18 -8.37
N GLY A 307 -6.39 -5.89 -9.01
CA GLY A 307 -5.21 -6.44 -8.35
C GLY A 307 -5.43 -7.77 -7.62
N GLY A 308 -6.60 -8.39 -7.76
CA GLY A 308 -6.86 -9.76 -7.33
C GLY A 308 -7.58 -9.88 -5.98
N LEU A 309 -7.35 -10.99 -5.28
CA LEU A 309 -8.08 -11.36 -4.07
C LEU A 309 -7.84 -10.39 -2.90
N SER A 310 -6.68 -9.75 -2.87
CA SER A 310 -6.29 -8.78 -1.84
C SER A 310 -5.58 -7.58 -2.47
N GLY A 311 -6.27 -6.91 -3.39
CA GLY A 311 -5.88 -5.62 -3.97
C GLY A 311 -5.72 -4.51 -2.93
N TYR A 312 -5.21 -3.35 -3.36
CA TYR A 312 -4.82 -2.24 -2.49
C TYR A 312 -5.96 -1.68 -1.62
N ASP A 313 -7.19 -1.82 -2.08
CA ASP A 313 -8.46 -1.47 -1.43
C ASP A 313 -8.75 -2.32 -0.19
N ARG A 314 -8.19 -3.54 -0.16
CA ARG A 314 -8.31 -4.50 0.95
C ARG A 314 -7.11 -4.52 1.89
N ARG A 315 -6.19 -3.54 1.76
CA ARG A 315 -4.96 -3.50 2.55
C ARG A 315 -5.05 -2.42 3.61
N ASN A 316 -4.34 -2.65 4.72
CA ASN A 316 -4.14 -1.61 5.70
C ASN A 316 -3.05 -0.65 5.22
N TRP A 317 -3.37 0.62 5.07
CA TRP A 317 -2.40 1.66 4.78
C TRP A 317 -2.02 2.42 6.04
N GLY A 318 -0.72 2.55 6.30
CA GLY A 318 -0.25 3.30 7.45
C GLY A 318 -0.24 4.79 7.16
N PRO A 319 -0.98 5.64 7.90
CA PRO A 319 -0.77 7.09 7.80
C PRO A 319 0.65 7.42 8.22
N ILE A 320 1.36 8.24 7.46
CA ILE A 320 2.74 8.67 7.76
C ILE A 320 2.84 10.14 8.09
N THR A 321 1.94 10.98 7.57
CA THR A 321 1.83 12.40 7.89
C THR A 321 0.37 12.77 7.99
N ILE A 322 0.01 13.57 9.00
CA ILE A 322 -1.35 14.08 9.19
C ILE A 322 -1.26 15.54 9.58
N SER A 323 -2.06 16.38 8.93
CA SER A 323 -2.33 17.76 9.30
C SER A 323 -3.85 18.01 9.37
N LYS A 324 -4.28 19.27 9.56
CA LYS A 324 -5.71 19.63 9.50
C LYS A 324 -6.30 19.40 8.10
N SER A 325 -5.50 19.62 7.06
CA SER A 325 -5.95 19.69 5.67
C SER A 325 -5.37 18.59 4.78
N SER A 326 -4.43 17.78 5.27
CA SER A 326 -3.78 16.73 4.49
C SER A 326 -3.50 15.45 5.29
N VAL A 327 -3.50 14.30 4.60
CA VAL A 327 -2.97 13.02 5.10
C VAL A 327 -2.20 12.31 4.00
N THR A 328 -1.02 11.81 4.31
CA THR A 328 -0.31 10.84 3.46
C THR A 328 -0.35 9.46 4.11
N TYR A 329 -0.74 8.46 3.32
CA TYR A 329 -0.68 7.05 3.67
C TYR A 329 0.44 6.35 2.90
N HIS A 330 0.95 5.27 3.48
CA HIS A 330 1.88 4.36 2.82
C HIS A 330 1.34 2.93 2.79
N LEU A 331 1.68 2.21 1.72
CA LEU A 331 1.52 0.77 1.59
C LEU A 331 2.82 0.17 1.07
N ILE A 332 3.22 -0.96 1.65
CA ILE A 332 4.29 -1.79 1.11
C ILE A 332 3.64 -3.07 0.60
N ASP A 333 3.88 -3.36 -0.67
CA ASP A 333 3.39 -4.53 -1.37
C ASP A 333 4.58 -5.43 -1.74
N PRO A 334 4.92 -6.45 -0.91
CA PRO A 334 6.11 -7.27 -1.10
C PRO A 334 6.16 -7.98 -2.45
N ASP A 335 7.37 -8.28 -2.93
CA ASP A 335 7.62 -9.13 -4.11
C ASP A 335 6.82 -10.44 -4.04
N GLY A 336 6.13 -10.76 -5.14
CA GLY A 336 5.28 -11.94 -5.27
C GLY A 336 3.89 -11.80 -4.67
N THR A 337 3.53 -10.66 -4.06
CA THR A 337 2.17 -10.44 -3.53
C THR A 337 1.16 -10.45 -4.67
N GLN A 338 0.10 -11.26 -4.52
CA GLN A 338 -0.85 -11.57 -5.59
C GLN A 338 -0.19 -12.07 -6.89
N GLY A 339 1.07 -12.51 -6.86
CA GLY A 339 1.82 -12.93 -8.06
C GLY A 339 2.52 -11.80 -8.83
N PHE A 340 2.42 -10.54 -8.39
CA PHE A 340 3.16 -9.44 -9.01
C PHE A 340 4.65 -9.45 -8.62
N PRO A 341 5.58 -9.27 -9.58
CA PRO A 341 7.00 -9.19 -9.28
C PRO A 341 7.37 -7.85 -8.62
N GLY A 342 8.42 -7.85 -7.81
CA GLY A 342 8.97 -6.65 -7.17
C GLY A 342 8.19 -6.20 -5.94
N THR A 343 8.94 -5.78 -4.93
CA THR A 343 8.37 -5.06 -3.80
C THR A 343 8.07 -3.64 -4.24
N VAL A 344 6.83 -3.19 -4.03
CA VAL A 344 6.37 -1.84 -4.35
C VAL A 344 6.13 -1.07 -3.07
N GLN A 345 6.66 0.14 -2.98
CA GLN A 345 6.27 1.10 -1.95
C GLN A 345 5.38 2.14 -2.60
N THR A 346 4.18 2.31 -2.08
CA THR A 346 3.20 3.26 -2.59
C THR A 346 2.87 4.28 -1.52
N LEU A 347 2.82 5.55 -1.92
CA LEU A 347 2.30 6.65 -1.12
C LEU A 347 1.04 7.19 -1.79
N VAL A 348 0.02 7.49 -0.99
CA VAL A 348 -1.13 8.28 -1.42
C VAL A 348 -1.32 9.46 -0.48
N THR A 349 -1.38 10.66 -1.05
CA THR A 349 -1.62 11.90 -0.31
C THR A 349 -2.97 12.48 -0.70
N TYR A 350 -3.79 12.76 0.31
CA TYR A 350 -5.05 13.47 0.17
C TYR A 350 -4.92 14.85 0.78
N THR A 351 -5.30 15.88 0.03
CA THR A 351 -5.23 17.27 0.49
C THR A 351 -6.53 18.00 0.18
N LEU A 352 -7.12 18.64 1.19
CA LEU A 352 -8.24 19.57 1.04
C LEU A 352 -7.71 20.99 0.92
N LEU A 353 -7.89 21.60 -0.24
CA LEU A 353 -7.47 22.96 -0.55
C LEU A 353 -8.65 23.93 -0.39
N LYS A 354 -8.35 25.23 -0.33
CA LYS A 354 -9.37 26.29 -0.34
C LYS A 354 -10.29 26.18 -1.56
N ASN A 355 -11.48 26.77 -1.46
CA ASN A 355 -12.51 26.81 -2.50
C ASN A 355 -13.06 25.43 -2.89
N ALA A 356 -13.29 24.58 -1.90
CA ALA A 356 -13.86 23.24 -2.01
C ALA A 356 -13.14 22.40 -3.07
N LYS A 357 -11.83 22.24 -2.88
CA LYS A 357 -10.97 21.45 -3.76
C LYS A 357 -10.38 20.27 -2.99
N TRP A 358 -10.42 19.10 -3.60
CA TRP A 358 -9.78 17.89 -3.10
C TRP A 358 -8.73 17.42 -4.09
N LYS A 359 -7.49 17.30 -3.64
CA LYS A 359 -6.36 16.79 -4.41
C LYS A 359 -5.97 15.41 -3.90
N ILE A 360 -5.72 14.50 -4.83
CA ILE A 360 -5.15 13.17 -4.59
C ILE A 360 -3.83 13.10 -5.38
N GLU A 361 -2.79 12.60 -4.74
CA GLU A 361 -1.49 12.32 -5.38
C GLU A 361 -1.04 10.93 -5.00
N MET A 362 -0.63 10.12 -5.98
CA MET A 362 -0.03 8.81 -5.74
C MET A 362 1.37 8.74 -6.32
N PHE A 363 2.26 8.12 -5.56
CA PHE A 363 3.62 7.84 -5.97
C PHE A 363 3.93 6.37 -5.66
N ALA A 364 4.60 5.68 -6.57
CA ALA A 364 5.14 4.37 -6.26
C ALA A 364 6.50 4.11 -6.91
N ASN A 365 7.34 3.32 -6.24
CA ASN A 365 8.57 2.77 -6.79
C ASN A 365 8.60 1.26 -6.57
N SER A 366 9.35 0.54 -7.41
CA SER A 366 9.47 -0.91 -7.34
C SER A 366 10.91 -1.36 -7.36
N THR A 367 11.20 -2.49 -6.69
CA THR A 367 12.51 -3.15 -6.75
C THR A 367 12.74 -3.96 -8.03
N LYS A 368 11.69 -4.26 -8.81
CA LYS A 368 11.75 -4.97 -10.10
C LYS A 368 10.75 -4.36 -11.09
N GLU A 369 10.90 -4.68 -12.36
CA GLU A 369 9.88 -4.37 -13.35
C GLU A 369 8.55 -5.05 -12.98
N THR A 370 7.47 -4.28 -12.94
CA THR A 370 6.12 -4.73 -12.58
C THR A 370 5.08 -3.83 -13.25
N PRO A 371 3.91 -4.35 -13.64
CA PRO A 371 2.82 -3.50 -14.05
C PRO A 371 2.30 -2.68 -12.87
N MET A 372 1.91 -1.43 -13.12
CA MET A 372 1.17 -0.60 -12.17
C MET A 372 0.11 0.22 -12.89
N LEU A 373 -1.09 0.22 -12.35
CA LEU A 373 -2.19 1.07 -12.75
C LEU A 373 -3.03 1.28 -11.49
N LEU A 374 -2.96 2.47 -10.91
CA LEU A 374 -3.66 2.79 -9.67
C LEU A 374 -4.82 3.73 -9.98
N SER A 375 -5.88 3.63 -9.19
CA SER A 375 -6.98 4.58 -9.23
C SER A 375 -7.71 4.68 -7.89
N SER A 376 -8.63 5.64 -7.79
CA SER A 376 -9.47 5.88 -6.62
C SER A 376 -10.92 5.56 -6.96
N HIS A 377 -11.48 4.49 -6.40
CA HIS A 377 -12.76 3.91 -6.81
C HIS A 377 -13.96 4.55 -6.07
N VAL A 378 -14.12 5.86 -6.22
CA VAL A 378 -15.15 6.65 -5.49
C VAL A 378 -16.49 6.57 -6.21
N TYR A 379 -17.54 6.26 -5.44
CA TYR A 379 -18.92 6.22 -5.90
C TYR A 379 -19.61 7.56 -5.61
N TRP A 380 -19.98 8.28 -6.66
CA TRP A 380 -20.50 9.65 -6.58
C TRP A 380 -22.02 9.71 -6.76
N ASN A 381 -22.67 10.52 -5.93
CA ASN A 381 -24.00 11.06 -6.19
C ASN A 381 -24.06 12.50 -5.66
N LEU A 382 -23.99 13.47 -6.56
CA LEU A 382 -23.95 14.90 -6.21
C LEU A 382 -25.23 15.42 -5.53
N GLU A 383 -26.33 14.65 -5.54
CA GLU A 383 -27.57 15.02 -4.87
C GLU A 383 -27.66 14.48 -3.44
N ALA A 384 -26.77 13.57 -3.06
CA ALA A 384 -26.75 12.91 -1.77
C ALA A 384 -28.11 12.29 -1.38
N TYR A 385 -28.89 11.87 -2.39
CA TYR A 385 -30.19 11.24 -2.24
C TYR A 385 -31.26 12.10 -1.53
N GLN A 386 -31.12 13.43 -1.51
CA GLN A 386 -32.09 14.29 -0.83
C GLN A 386 -33.33 14.60 -1.68
N GLU A 387 -33.15 14.93 -2.96
CA GLU A 387 -34.25 15.22 -3.89
C GLU A 387 -34.69 13.99 -4.68
N THR A 388 -33.74 13.29 -5.31
CA THR A 388 -34.01 12.05 -6.06
C THR A 388 -33.11 10.91 -5.62
N GLN A 389 -33.50 9.68 -5.97
CA GLN A 389 -32.68 8.48 -5.79
C GLN A 389 -31.90 8.10 -7.06
N SER A 390 -32.11 8.83 -8.16
CA SER A 390 -31.61 8.51 -9.49
C SER A 390 -30.37 9.33 -9.84
N LEU A 391 -29.51 8.78 -10.70
CA LEU A 391 -28.48 9.54 -11.43
C LEU A 391 -29.01 10.27 -12.66
N ALA A 392 -30.27 10.02 -13.06
CA ALA A 392 -30.74 10.38 -14.39
C ALA A 392 -30.57 11.87 -14.72
N ASP A 393 -30.65 12.76 -13.73
CA ASP A 393 -30.51 14.21 -13.89
C ASP A 393 -29.07 14.72 -13.76
N HIS A 394 -28.12 13.84 -13.43
CA HIS A 394 -26.71 14.19 -13.49
C HIS A 394 -26.28 14.34 -14.94
N LYS A 395 -25.45 15.34 -15.18
CA LYS A 395 -24.90 15.62 -16.50
C LYS A 395 -23.40 15.43 -16.50
N LEU A 396 -22.94 14.70 -17.50
CA LEU A 396 -21.57 14.25 -17.68
C LEU A 396 -20.95 14.98 -18.87
N GLN A 397 -19.69 15.38 -18.74
CA GLN A 397 -18.87 15.85 -19.84
C GLN A 397 -17.46 15.27 -19.72
N ILE A 398 -16.91 14.75 -20.83
CA ILE A 398 -15.59 14.14 -20.94
C ILE A 398 -14.90 14.69 -22.19
N ASP A 399 -13.67 15.18 -22.03
CA ASP A 399 -12.83 15.66 -23.13
C ASP A 399 -12.17 14.48 -23.89
N SER A 400 -12.99 13.69 -24.58
CA SER A 400 -12.60 12.42 -25.19
C SER A 400 -13.40 12.11 -26.45
N SER A 401 -12.70 11.77 -27.54
CA SER A 401 -13.25 11.30 -28.81
C SER A 401 -13.26 9.79 -28.95
N ARG A 402 -12.65 9.06 -28.00
CA ARG A 402 -12.46 7.60 -28.10
C ARG A 402 -12.78 6.88 -26.80
N VAL A 403 -13.36 5.69 -26.92
CA VAL A 403 -13.60 4.76 -25.82
C VAL A 403 -12.92 3.43 -26.11
N ILE A 404 -12.38 2.78 -25.08
CA ILE A 404 -11.77 1.45 -25.20
C ILE A 404 -12.90 0.42 -25.38
N ALA A 405 -12.84 -0.31 -26.49
CA ALA A 405 -13.79 -1.38 -26.77
C ALA A 405 -13.51 -2.60 -25.88
N THR A 406 -14.56 -3.22 -25.38
CA THR A 406 -14.50 -4.39 -24.49
C THR A 406 -15.36 -5.52 -25.01
N ASP A 407 -15.03 -6.75 -24.64
CA ASP A 407 -15.87 -7.92 -24.91
C ASP A 407 -17.03 -8.05 -23.90
N GLY A 408 -17.78 -9.16 -24.02
CA GLY A 408 -18.98 -9.40 -23.22
C GLY A 408 -18.76 -9.60 -21.72
N ILE A 409 -17.50 -9.78 -21.28
CA ILE A 409 -17.09 -9.84 -19.86
C ILE A 409 -16.20 -8.64 -19.49
N LEU A 410 -16.23 -7.58 -20.29
CA LEU A 410 -15.54 -6.31 -20.05
C LEU A 410 -14.01 -6.36 -20.18
N ILE A 411 -13.46 -7.33 -20.90
CA ILE A 411 -12.03 -7.36 -21.22
C ILE A 411 -11.76 -6.47 -22.45
N PRO A 412 -10.78 -5.55 -22.40
CA PRO A 412 -10.39 -4.74 -23.55
C PRO A 412 -9.96 -5.60 -24.74
N THR A 413 -10.52 -5.32 -25.92
CA THR A 413 -10.25 -6.10 -27.14
C THR A 413 -8.94 -5.71 -27.83
N GLY A 414 -8.46 -4.50 -27.56
CA GLY A 414 -7.36 -3.85 -28.30
C GLY A 414 -7.85 -2.80 -29.30
N GLU A 415 -9.17 -2.64 -29.45
CA GLU A 415 -9.77 -1.66 -30.36
C GLU A 415 -10.19 -0.39 -29.60
N LEU A 416 -10.15 0.75 -30.31
CA LEU A 416 -10.69 2.02 -29.86
C LEU A 416 -11.89 2.39 -30.72
N THR A 417 -13.01 2.74 -30.11
CA THR A 417 -14.21 3.19 -30.80
C THR A 417 -14.27 4.71 -30.80
N ASP A 418 -14.41 5.33 -31.97
CA ASP A 418 -14.71 6.76 -32.10
C ASP A 418 -16.14 7.01 -31.60
N VAL A 419 -16.31 8.00 -30.74
CA VAL A 419 -17.61 8.32 -30.13
C VAL A 419 -18.42 9.34 -30.93
N THR A 420 -17.87 9.93 -31.98
CA THR A 420 -18.53 10.94 -32.82
C THR A 420 -19.85 10.41 -33.38
N ASP A 421 -20.90 11.21 -33.27
CA ASP A 421 -22.26 10.87 -33.68
C ASP A 421 -22.86 9.63 -32.98
N THR A 422 -22.28 9.23 -31.83
CA THR A 422 -22.84 8.17 -30.97
C THR A 422 -23.46 8.75 -29.70
N TYR A 423 -24.28 7.94 -29.02
CA TYR A 423 -24.80 8.27 -27.68
C TYR A 423 -23.71 8.40 -26.60
N PHE A 424 -22.48 7.99 -26.91
CA PHE A 424 -21.33 7.97 -26.01
C PHE A 424 -20.39 9.16 -26.23
N ASP A 425 -20.80 10.11 -27.08
CA ASP A 425 -20.14 11.41 -27.24
C ASP A 425 -20.45 12.32 -26.05
N PHE A 426 -19.52 12.36 -25.11
CA PHE A 426 -19.61 13.20 -23.91
C PHE A 426 -18.79 14.49 -24.03
N ARG A 427 -18.33 14.87 -25.24
CA ARG A 427 -17.58 16.14 -25.41
C ARG A 427 -18.44 17.35 -25.07
N ASN A 428 -19.76 17.23 -25.25
CA ASN A 428 -20.76 18.15 -24.73
C ASN A 428 -21.42 17.61 -23.45
N GLU A 429 -21.97 18.51 -22.63
CA GLU A 429 -22.69 18.14 -21.41
C GLU A 429 -23.93 17.30 -21.76
N THR A 430 -23.92 16.02 -21.36
CA THR A 430 -24.96 15.03 -21.67
C THR A 430 -25.59 14.50 -20.40
N LYS A 431 -26.92 14.43 -20.37
CA LYS A 431 -27.69 13.91 -19.23
C LYS A 431 -27.60 12.38 -19.19
N LEU A 432 -27.19 11.82 -18.06
CA LEU A 432 -27.02 10.36 -17.93
C LEU A 432 -28.32 9.58 -18.18
N GLY A 433 -29.46 10.12 -17.74
CA GLY A 433 -30.77 9.50 -17.94
C GLY A 433 -31.13 9.27 -19.41
N ASP A 434 -30.58 10.05 -20.34
CA ASP A 434 -30.86 9.92 -21.78
C ASP A 434 -30.05 8.79 -22.44
N ILE A 435 -29.07 8.23 -21.70
CA ILE A 435 -28.06 7.30 -22.19
C ILE A 435 -28.16 5.91 -21.53
N LEU A 436 -28.44 5.85 -20.23
CA LEU A 436 -28.35 4.60 -19.44
C LEU A 436 -29.11 3.42 -20.08
N ASP A 437 -30.33 3.62 -20.56
CA ASP A 437 -31.12 2.56 -21.20
C ASP A 437 -30.67 2.22 -22.63
N LYS A 438 -29.96 3.15 -23.30
CA LYS A 438 -29.41 2.97 -24.65
C LYS A 438 -28.03 2.32 -24.63
N ALA A 439 -27.34 2.37 -23.49
CA ALA A 439 -26.02 1.79 -23.27
C ALA A 439 -26.07 0.26 -23.12
N VAL A 440 -26.69 -0.43 -24.09
CA VAL A 440 -26.78 -1.89 -24.13
C VAL A 440 -25.41 -2.46 -24.47
N GLY A 441 -24.91 -3.37 -23.64
CA GLY A 441 -23.61 -4.05 -23.86
C GLY A 441 -22.38 -3.27 -23.39
N TYR A 442 -22.52 -1.99 -23.03
CA TYR A 442 -21.45 -1.16 -22.45
C TYR A 442 -21.20 -1.44 -20.96
N CYS A 443 -21.87 -2.43 -20.38
CA CYS A 443 -21.54 -2.93 -19.05
C CYS A 443 -21.54 -4.46 -18.99
N GLY A 444 -21.23 -5.08 -20.13
CA GLY A 444 -21.19 -6.53 -20.30
C GLY A 444 -22.48 -7.07 -20.90
N THR A 445 -22.46 -8.39 -21.15
CA THR A 445 -23.55 -9.08 -21.83
C THR A 445 -24.83 -9.04 -21.01
N GLY A 446 -25.94 -8.63 -21.63
CA GLY A 446 -27.24 -8.52 -20.96
C GLY A 446 -27.37 -7.36 -19.97
N CYS A 447 -26.41 -6.43 -19.97
CA CYS A 447 -26.41 -5.26 -19.11
C CYS A 447 -26.78 -3.96 -19.88
N THR A 448 -27.42 -3.04 -19.16
CA THR A 448 -27.63 -1.64 -19.58
C THR A 448 -26.96 -0.71 -18.58
N GLY A 449 -26.21 0.28 -19.09
CA GLY A 449 -25.37 1.19 -18.31
C GLY A 449 -23.96 1.30 -18.88
N LEU A 450 -23.12 2.12 -18.25
CA LEU A 450 -21.72 2.32 -18.64
C LEU A 450 -20.79 1.58 -17.68
N ASP A 451 -19.75 0.97 -18.23
CA ASP A 451 -18.59 0.40 -17.53
C ASP A 451 -17.38 0.35 -18.50
N ASN A 452 -17.01 1.51 -19.06
CA ASN A 452 -15.95 1.63 -20.07
C ASN A 452 -14.98 2.77 -19.74
N ALA A 453 -13.82 2.73 -20.39
CA ALA A 453 -12.77 3.74 -20.28
C ALA A 453 -12.74 4.67 -21.50
N TRP A 454 -12.91 5.97 -21.28
CA TRP A 454 -12.72 7.02 -22.27
C TRP A 454 -11.26 7.50 -22.25
N ILE A 455 -10.68 7.75 -23.43
CA ILE A 455 -9.30 8.21 -23.58
C ILE A 455 -9.30 9.70 -23.83
N TYR A 456 -8.65 10.45 -22.94
CA TYR A 456 -8.59 11.90 -23.08
C TYR A 456 -7.86 12.32 -24.36
N ASP A 457 -8.42 13.27 -25.09
CA ASP A 457 -7.81 13.81 -26.33
C ASP A 457 -6.72 14.84 -26.07
N ARG A 458 -6.71 15.39 -24.85
CA ARG A 458 -5.88 16.53 -24.48
C ARG A 458 -4.45 16.13 -24.12
N SER A 459 -3.54 17.05 -24.38
CA SER A 459 -2.16 17.03 -23.88
C SER A 459 -1.91 17.93 -22.67
N ALA A 460 -2.91 18.72 -22.23
CA ALA A 460 -2.73 19.81 -21.27
C ALA A 460 -3.40 19.57 -19.91
N GLU A 461 -2.59 19.58 -18.85
CA GLU A 461 -2.98 19.39 -17.44
C GLU A 461 -3.67 20.62 -16.79
N LYS A 462 -4.10 21.64 -17.55
CA LYS A 462 -4.54 22.94 -16.98
C LYS A 462 -6.04 23.21 -17.06
N THR A 463 -6.79 22.49 -17.88
CA THR A 463 -8.25 22.56 -17.94
C THR A 463 -8.88 21.32 -17.28
N PRO A 464 -10.17 21.32 -16.92
CA PRO A 464 -10.85 20.08 -16.51
C PRO A 464 -10.95 19.08 -17.67
N ALA A 465 -10.63 17.81 -17.42
CA ALA A 465 -10.79 16.69 -18.36
C ALA A 465 -12.22 16.14 -18.34
N PHE A 466 -12.87 16.32 -17.20
CA PHE A 466 -14.13 15.71 -16.85
C PHE A 466 -14.94 16.68 -16.00
N SER A 467 -16.26 16.67 -16.18
CA SER A 467 -17.16 17.22 -15.19
C SER A 467 -18.45 16.42 -15.02
N LEU A 468 -18.98 16.48 -13.80
CA LEU A 468 -20.27 15.94 -13.43
C LEU A 468 -21.05 17.04 -12.72
N SER A 469 -22.30 17.29 -13.10
CA SER A 469 -23.13 18.31 -12.46
C SER A 469 -24.52 17.76 -12.12
N SER A 470 -25.16 18.34 -11.11
CA SER A 470 -26.57 18.12 -10.80
C SER A 470 -27.27 19.47 -10.62
N SER A 471 -28.35 19.69 -11.36
CA SER A 471 -29.13 20.93 -11.24
C SER A 471 -29.93 21.01 -9.94
N ASN A 472 -30.35 19.87 -9.37
CA ASN A 472 -31.14 19.84 -8.14
C ASN A 472 -30.32 20.32 -6.94
N SER A 473 -29.14 19.74 -6.74
CA SER A 473 -28.20 20.18 -5.71
C SER A 473 -27.48 21.49 -6.08
N GLY A 474 -27.32 21.75 -7.38
CA GLY A 474 -26.45 22.79 -7.93
C GLY A 474 -24.96 22.42 -7.90
N ILE A 475 -24.58 21.28 -7.32
CA ILE A 475 -23.18 20.89 -7.21
C ILE A 475 -22.65 20.51 -8.59
N LYS A 476 -21.50 21.09 -8.97
CA LYS A 476 -20.69 20.68 -10.11
C LYS A 476 -19.31 20.25 -9.63
N MET A 477 -18.90 19.06 -10.02
CA MET A 477 -17.56 18.51 -9.85
C MET A 477 -16.79 18.65 -11.17
N SER A 478 -15.61 19.24 -11.13
CA SER A 478 -14.69 19.33 -12.27
C SER A 478 -13.33 18.75 -11.89
N VAL A 479 -12.76 17.92 -12.75
CA VAL A 479 -11.54 17.16 -12.45
C VAL A 479 -10.42 17.53 -13.42
N ILE A 480 -9.28 17.92 -12.85
CA ILE A 480 -8.01 18.07 -13.56
C ILE A 480 -7.13 16.89 -13.16
N THR A 481 -6.57 16.17 -14.13
CA THR A 481 -5.76 14.96 -13.90
C THR A 481 -4.55 14.91 -14.85
N ASP A 482 -3.51 14.19 -14.45
CA ASP A 482 -2.40 13.75 -15.33
C ASP A 482 -2.67 12.39 -15.98
N GLN A 483 -3.77 11.73 -15.61
CA GLN A 483 -4.11 10.42 -16.15
C GLN A 483 -4.63 10.51 -17.58
N PRO A 484 -4.28 9.54 -18.44
CA PRO A 484 -4.62 9.56 -19.87
C PRO A 484 -6.03 9.04 -20.17
N ALA A 485 -6.69 8.37 -19.21
CA ALA A 485 -8.01 7.79 -19.40
C ALA A 485 -8.89 7.94 -18.16
N LEU A 486 -10.18 7.68 -18.36
CA LEU A 486 -11.21 7.71 -17.33
C LEU A 486 -12.16 6.52 -17.49
N GLN A 487 -12.19 5.64 -16.49
CA GLN A 487 -13.28 4.65 -16.36
C GLN A 487 -14.54 5.34 -15.82
N VAL A 488 -15.67 5.08 -16.46
CA VAL A 488 -16.99 5.50 -15.99
C VAL A 488 -17.85 4.26 -15.77
N TYR A 489 -18.23 4.01 -14.51
CA TYR A 489 -19.13 2.93 -14.14
C TYR A 489 -20.40 3.47 -13.50
N THR A 490 -21.57 3.19 -14.07
CA THR A 490 -22.87 3.74 -13.61
C THR A 490 -23.58 2.85 -12.59
N CYS A 491 -22.84 2.23 -11.67
CA CYS A 491 -23.40 1.43 -10.56
C CYS A 491 -24.38 0.34 -11.01
N ASN A 492 -24.02 -0.37 -12.08
CA ASN A 492 -24.89 -1.35 -12.74
C ASN A 492 -25.15 -2.57 -11.85
N GLY A 493 -24.19 -2.91 -10.99
CA GLY A 493 -24.21 -4.07 -10.08
C GLY A 493 -24.40 -3.73 -8.60
N ILE A 494 -24.60 -2.46 -8.22
CA ILE A 494 -24.66 -2.07 -6.79
C ILE A 494 -25.85 -2.71 -6.03
N ALA A 495 -26.89 -3.12 -6.75
CA ALA A 495 -28.05 -3.80 -6.21
C ALA A 495 -28.05 -5.32 -6.47
N ASN A 496 -27.15 -5.80 -7.35
CA ASN A 496 -27.08 -7.18 -7.85
C ASN A 496 -25.63 -7.52 -8.20
N ASN A 497 -24.98 -8.39 -7.43
CA ASN A 497 -23.54 -8.70 -7.61
C ASN A 497 -23.25 -9.69 -8.76
N GLY A 498 -24.04 -9.70 -9.82
CA GLY A 498 -23.84 -10.62 -10.96
C GLY A 498 -24.03 -12.12 -10.66
N ASP A 499 -24.14 -12.54 -9.40
CA ASP A 499 -24.39 -13.93 -8.96
C ASP A 499 -25.89 -14.27 -8.80
N GLY A 500 -26.77 -13.36 -9.21
CA GLY A 500 -28.23 -13.51 -9.08
C GLY A 500 -28.78 -13.26 -7.68
N LYS A 501 -27.96 -12.82 -6.70
CA LYS A 501 -28.45 -12.41 -5.38
C LYS A 501 -28.70 -10.90 -5.35
N ASN A 502 -29.89 -10.51 -4.90
CA ASN A 502 -30.20 -9.12 -4.55
C ASN A 502 -29.34 -8.73 -3.34
N VAL A 503 -28.18 -8.12 -3.58
CA VAL A 503 -27.37 -7.55 -2.51
C VAL A 503 -27.92 -6.16 -2.24
N THR A 504 -28.56 -6.00 -1.09
CA THR A 504 -29.13 -4.73 -0.67
C THR A 504 -28.15 -4.02 0.26
N ILE A 505 -27.33 -3.14 -0.32
CA ILE A 505 -26.37 -2.33 0.44
C ILE A 505 -27.12 -1.19 1.15
N PRO A 506 -27.16 -1.15 2.49
CA PRO A 506 -27.83 -0.08 3.21
C PRO A 506 -27.16 1.26 2.95
N ARG A 507 -27.96 2.30 2.74
CA ARG A 507 -27.44 3.66 2.63
C ARG A 507 -26.82 4.12 3.93
N LYS A 508 -25.83 5.01 3.84
CA LYS A 508 -25.42 5.86 4.98
C LYS A 508 -26.62 6.63 5.54
N LYS A 509 -26.58 6.95 6.84
CA LYS A 509 -27.55 7.81 7.52
C LYS A 509 -27.72 9.15 6.81
N ALA A 510 -26.61 9.75 6.35
CA ALA A 510 -26.61 10.99 5.59
C ALA A 510 -27.43 10.93 4.28
N HIS A 511 -27.63 9.72 3.74
CA HIS A 511 -28.37 9.46 2.50
C HIS A 511 -29.77 8.86 2.78
N GLY A 512 -30.25 8.96 4.02
CA GLY A 512 -31.56 8.47 4.46
C GLY A 512 -31.62 6.98 4.86
N GLY A 513 -30.48 6.33 5.09
CA GLY A 513 -30.42 4.98 5.63
C GLY A 513 -30.61 4.90 7.16
N PRO A 514 -30.53 3.69 7.76
CA PRO A 514 -30.17 2.41 7.14
C PRO A 514 -31.36 1.66 6.50
N LYS A 515 -32.59 2.17 6.63
CA LYS A 515 -33.81 1.51 6.09
C LYS A 515 -33.99 1.68 4.56
N LYS A 516 -33.10 2.43 3.92
CA LYS A 516 -33.05 2.63 2.47
C LYS A 516 -31.77 2.02 1.94
N TYR A 517 -31.79 1.58 0.69
CA TYR A 517 -30.67 0.90 0.01
C TYR A 517 -30.24 1.67 -1.23
N TYR A 518 -29.02 1.47 -1.71
CA TYR A 518 -28.56 2.06 -2.98
C TYR A 518 -29.18 1.32 -4.19
N PRO A 519 -30.02 1.96 -5.02
CA PRO A 519 -30.60 1.30 -6.18
C PRO A 519 -29.61 1.22 -7.34
N LYS A 520 -29.91 0.35 -8.31
CA LYS A 520 -29.22 0.30 -9.61
C LYS A 520 -29.20 1.70 -10.24
N HIS A 521 -28.07 2.08 -10.85
CA HIS A 521 -27.88 3.39 -11.49
C HIS A 521 -28.12 4.60 -10.59
N SER A 522 -27.84 4.46 -9.29
CA SER A 522 -27.98 5.55 -8.34
C SER A 522 -26.70 6.30 -8.02
N CYS A 523 -25.59 5.89 -8.63
CA CYS A 523 -24.28 6.50 -8.47
C CYS A 523 -23.42 6.28 -9.71
N VAL A 524 -22.42 7.13 -9.89
CA VAL A 524 -21.41 6.97 -10.94
C VAL A 524 -20.05 6.85 -10.26
N VAL A 525 -19.24 5.89 -10.68
CA VAL A 525 -17.84 5.77 -10.30
C VAL A 525 -17.02 6.40 -11.40
N ILE A 526 -16.02 7.18 -11.00
CA ILE A 526 -15.04 7.77 -11.90
C ILE A 526 -13.64 7.44 -11.44
N GLU A 527 -12.90 6.77 -12.30
CA GLU A 527 -11.55 6.30 -12.01
C GLU A 527 -10.62 6.99 -12.99
N GLN A 528 -9.87 7.98 -12.52
CA GLN A 528 -8.81 8.61 -13.30
C GLN A 528 -7.66 7.61 -13.38
N GLU A 529 -7.31 7.10 -14.55
CA GLU A 529 -6.35 5.99 -14.64
C GLU A 529 -5.64 5.87 -16.00
N GLY A 530 -4.74 4.89 -16.10
CA GLY A 530 -4.14 4.48 -17.36
C GLY A 530 -5.12 3.77 -18.28
N TRP A 531 -4.72 3.47 -19.51
CA TRP A 531 -5.55 2.69 -20.42
C TRP A 531 -5.73 1.27 -19.88
N ILE A 532 -6.98 0.85 -19.68
CA ILE A 532 -7.31 -0.47 -19.18
C ILE A 532 -6.83 -1.55 -20.16
N GLY A 533 -6.35 -2.67 -19.62
CA GLY A 533 -5.81 -3.77 -20.43
C GLY A 533 -4.52 -3.45 -21.21
N GLY A 534 -3.85 -2.32 -20.94
CA GLY A 534 -2.61 -1.94 -21.63
C GLY A 534 -1.50 -3.00 -21.54
N ILE A 535 -1.46 -3.77 -20.45
CA ILE A 535 -0.48 -4.87 -20.27
C ILE A 535 -0.83 -6.15 -21.05
N ASN A 536 -2.02 -6.21 -21.65
CA ASN A 536 -2.48 -7.30 -22.51
C ASN A 536 -2.72 -6.87 -23.96
N ASN A 537 -2.59 -5.59 -24.29
CA ASN A 537 -2.87 -5.03 -25.61
C ASN A 537 -1.66 -4.18 -26.08
N PRO A 538 -0.57 -4.83 -26.56
CA PRO A 538 0.63 -4.12 -27.02
C PRO A 538 0.37 -3.10 -28.13
N GLU A 539 -0.70 -3.28 -28.92
CA GLU A 539 -1.15 -2.34 -29.96
C GLU A 539 -1.57 -0.97 -29.42
N PHE A 540 -1.86 -0.84 -28.13
CA PHE A 540 -2.08 0.46 -27.50
C PHE A 540 -0.79 1.25 -27.30
N GLU A 541 0.37 0.59 -27.41
CA GLU A 541 1.71 1.18 -27.20
C GLU A 541 1.88 1.83 -25.81
N GLN A 542 1.09 1.39 -24.83
CA GLN A 542 1.13 1.92 -23.47
C GLN A 542 2.16 1.16 -22.63
N ASN A 543 3.26 1.83 -22.28
CA ASN A 543 4.20 1.28 -21.31
C ASN A 543 3.65 1.46 -19.88
N GLN A 544 3.01 0.42 -19.36
CA GLN A 544 2.54 0.38 -17.97
C GLN A 544 3.44 -0.46 -17.05
N ILE A 545 4.66 -0.78 -17.49
CA ILE A 545 5.68 -1.46 -16.68
C ILE A 545 6.57 -0.41 -16.00
N TYR A 546 6.62 -0.46 -14.67
CA TYR A 546 7.37 0.44 -13.80
C TYR A 546 8.42 -0.35 -13.03
N GLY A 547 9.47 0.30 -12.51
CA GLY A 547 10.60 -0.40 -11.93
C GLY A 547 11.60 0.50 -11.23
N PRO A 548 12.81 0.00 -10.91
CA PRO A 548 13.84 0.76 -10.20
C PRO A 548 14.23 2.09 -10.86
N ASN A 549 14.09 2.17 -12.19
CA ASN A 549 14.48 3.32 -13.00
C ASN A 549 13.28 4.15 -13.50
N ARG A 550 12.04 3.75 -13.19
CA ARG A 550 10.83 4.43 -13.63
C ARG A 550 9.78 4.37 -12.53
N ASN A 551 9.64 5.46 -11.80
CA ASN A 551 8.62 5.61 -10.77
C ASN A 551 7.23 5.80 -11.40
N TYR A 552 6.21 5.42 -10.64
CA TYR A 552 4.81 5.68 -10.94
C TYR A 552 4.38 7.00 -10.29
N THR A 553 3.67 7.84 -11.04
CA THR A 553 3.05 9.08 -10.54
C THR A 553 1.61 9.17 -11.04
N TRP A 554 0.77 9.77 -10.23
CA TRP A 554 -0.65 9.96 -10.51
C TRP A 554 -1.12 11.18 -9.72
N THR A 555 -1.88 12.09 -10.32
CA THR A 555 -2.47 13.24 -9.64
C THR A 555 -3.84 13.60 -10.21
N ALA A 556 -4.77 13.94 -9.32
CA ALA A 556 -6.05 14.50 -9.70
C ALA A 556 -6.52 15.55 -8.70
N THR A 557 -7.08 16.66 -9.20
CA THR A 557 -7.72 17.70 -8.42
C THR A 557 -9.19 17.82 -8.79
N TYR A 558 -10.06 17.55 -7.82
CA TYR A 558 -11.50 17.64 -7.89
C TYR A 558 -11.92 19.00 -7.32
N SER A 559 -12.57 19.83 -8.13
CA SER A 559 -13.12 21.13 -7.72
C SER A 559 -14.64 21.06 -7.64
N PHE A 560 -15.22 21.51 -6.53
CA PHE A 560 -16.66 21.49 -6.31
C PHE A 560 -17.23 22.92 -6.29
N THR A 561 -17.98 23.28 -7.33
CA THR A 561 -18.69 24.56 -7.44
C THR A 561 -20.20 24.37 -7.27
N ARG A 562 -20.95 25.47 -7.17
CA ARG A 562 -22.39 25.48 -6.87
C ARG A 562 -23.15 26.41 -7.80
#